data_AF-A0A970TV45-F1
#
_entry.id   AF-A0A970TV45-F1
#
_cell.length_a   1.000
_cell.length_b   1.000
_cell.length_c   1.000
_cell.angle_alpha   90.00
_cell.angle_beta   90.00
_cell.angle_gamma   90.00
#
_symmetry.space_group_name_H-M   'P 1'
#
loop_
_entity.id
_entity.type
_entity.pdbx_description
1 polymer ?
#
loop_
_entity_poly.entity_id
_entity_poly.type
_entity_poly.pdbx_seq_one_letter_code
_entity_poly.pdbx_strand_id
1 'polypeptide(L)'
;LTNDTRYGLCASIWTQDLRLGMVMAEQIRTGTVWINQHLAIVPEIPWGGCKESGWSKENSTLALEEYTMQKHLWIDLAGKPHTLWEDLLR
;
A
#
# COMPACT_ATOMS: atom_id res chain seq x y z
N LEU A 1 22.23 -7.23 11.73
CA LEU A 1 21.34 -8.34 11.27
C LEU A 1 20.18 -7.76 10.46
N THR A 2 19.55 -8.49 9.53
CA THR A 2 18.70 -7.99 8.40
C THR A 2 17.89 -6.70 8.60
N ASN A 3 17.29 -6.46 9.77
CA ASN A 3 16.51 -5.25 10.05
C ASN A 3 17.31 -4.03 10.53
N ASP A 4 18.57 -4.22 10.90
CA ASP A 4 19.54 -3.25 11.41
C ASP A 4 20.13 -2.41 10.27
N THR A 5 19.23 -1.71 9.59
CA THR A 5 19.51 -0.81 8.48
C THR A 5 18.43 0.26 8.46
N ARG A 6 18.80 1.47 8.04
CA ARG A 6 17.85 2.57 7.82
C ARG A 6 16.87 2.31 6.68
N TYR A 7 17.19 1.35 5.81
CA TYR A 7 16.44 1.01 4.61
C TYR A 7 15.52 -0.20 4.81
N GLY A 8 14.55 -0.32 3.91
CA GLY A 8 13.49 -1.31 3.98
C GLY A 8 12.83 -1.60 2.64
N LEU A 9 13.59 -1.60 1.53
CA LEU A 9 13.01 -1.81 0.20
C LEU A 9 12.54 -3.26 0.01
N CYS A 10 13.49 -4.20 -0.02
CA CYS A 10 13.20 -5.61 -0.24
C CYS A 10 14.21 -6.54 0.45
N ALA A 11 13.84 -7.80 0.61
CA ALA A 11 14.74 -8.88 1.06
C ALA A 11 14.48 -10.17 0.30
N SER A 12 15.47 -11.07 0.28
CA SER A 12 15.32 -12.44 -0.22
C SER A 12 15.80 -13.42 0.83
N ILE A 13 15.04 -14.49 1.03
CA ILE A 13 15.36 -15.61 1.91
C ILE A 13 15.66 -16.83 1.03
N TRP A 14 16.79 -17.49 1.29
CA TRP A 14 17.18 -18.71 0.59
C TRP A 14 17.23 -19.86 1.59
N THR A 15 16.30 -20.81 1.46
CA THR A 15 16.12 -21.90 2.43
C THR A 15 15.47 -23.12 1.77
N GLN A 16 15.81 -24.31 2.25
CA GLN A 16 15.10 -25.54 1.90
C GLN A 16 13.85 -25.74 2.77
N ASP A 17 13.81 -25.14 3.97
CA ASP A 17 12.64 -25.15 4.85
C ASP A 17 11.76 -23.92 4.58
N LEU A 18 10.65 -24.12 3.87
CA LEU A 18 9.69 -23.08 3.54
C LEU A 18 8.94 -22.55 4.76
N ARG A 19 8.73 -23.35 5.81
CA ARG A 19 8.08 -22.89 7.04
C ARG A 19 8.96 -21.88 7.75
N LEU A 20 10.26 -22.20 7.86
CA LEU A 20 11.25 -21.26 8.37
C LEU A 20 11.30 -19.99 7.51
N GLY A 21 11.26 -20.14 6.18
CA GLY A 21 11.22 -19.01 5.25
C GLY A 21 10.04 -18.08 5.49
N MET A 22 8.83 -18.61 5.68
CA MET A 22 7.65 -17.81 5.99
C MET A 22 7.76 -17.10 7.34
N VAL A 23 8.19 -17.81 8.39
CA VAL A 23 8.39 -17.22 9.73
C VAL A 23 9.44 -16.10 9.71
N MET A 24 10.52 -16.27 8.94
CA MET A 24 11.52 -15.22 8.75
C MET A 24 10.96 -14.05 7.96
N ALA A 25 10.19 -14.30 6.90
CA ALA A 25 9.61 -13.24 6.06
C ALA A 25 8.71 -12.30 6.87
N GLU A 26 7.89 -12.84 7.78
CA GLU A 26 7.03 -12.05 8.68
C GLU A 26 7.84 -11.13 9.63
N GLN A 27 9.08 -11.50 9.95
CA GLN A 27 9.94 -10.73 10.86
C GLN A 27 10.77 -9.66 10.15
N ILE A 28 10.93 -9.74 8.83
CA ILE A 28 11.75 -8.81 8.05
C ILE A 28 10.94 -7.54 7.76
N ARG A 29 11.46 -6.38 8.17
CA ARG A 29 10.86 -5.07 7.97
C ARG A 29 11.27 -4.49 6.62
N THR A 30 10.65 -5.00 5.57
CA THR A 30 10.81 -4.52 4.19
C THR A 30 9.48 -4.51 3.46
N GLY A 31 9.42 -3.81 2.33
CA GLY A 31 8.23 -3.76 1.49
C GLY A 31 7.91 -5.04 0.72
N THR A 32 8.93 -5.81 0.35
CA THR A 32 8.78 -7.09 -0.37
C THR A 32 9.79 -8.11 0.13
N VAL A 33 9.34 -9.33 0.39
CA VAL A 33 10.22 -10.46 0.73
C VAL A 33 9.98 -11.59 -0.26
N TRP A 34 11.05 -12.06 -0.91
CA TRP A 34 11.00 -13.26 -1.74
C TRP A 34 11.58 -14.47 -1.00
N ILE A 35 11.02 -15.65 -1.24
CA ILE A 35 11.57 -16.92 -0.76
C ILE A 35 12.05 -17.71 -1.97
N ASN A 36 13.33 -18.07 -1.99
CA ASN A 36 14.02 -18.79 -3.06
C ASN A 36 13.92 -18.12 -4.45
N GLN A 37 13.73 -16.80 -4.46
CA GLN A 37 13.70 -15.93 -5.64
C GLN A 37 14.26 -14.55 -5.30
N HIS A 38 14.53 -13.75 -6.32
CA HIS A 38 14.97 -12.37 -6.18
C HIS A 38 14.56 -11.55 -7.40
N LEU A 39 14.06 -10.33 -7.19
CA LEU A 39 13.65 -9.40 -8.26
C LEU A 39 12.62 -9.97 -9.24
N ALA A 40 11.76 -10.88 -8.78
CA ALA A 40 10.56 -11.26 -9.50
C ALA A 40 9.51 -10.15 -9.34
N ILE A 41 9.60 -9.13 -10.20
CA ILE A 41 8.73 -7.94 -10.21
C ILE A 41 7.87 -8.00 -11.47
N VAL A 42 6.56 -7.96 -11.29
CA VAL A 42 5.56 -7.96 -12.37
C VAL A 42 4.57 -6.80 -12.16
N PRO A 43 3.91 -6.29 -13.21
CA PRO A 43 3.04 -5.12 -13.11
C PRO A 43 1.88 -5.25 -12.12
N GLU A 44 1.46 -6.47 -11.82
CA GLU A 44 0.30 -6.76 -10.97
C GLU A 44 0.61 -6.66 -9.46
N ILE A 45 1.89 -6.82 -9.06
CA ILE A 45 2.29 -6.80 -7.66
C ILE A 45 2.65 -5.38 -7.20
N PRO A 46 2.22 -4.94 -6.00
CA PRO A 46 2.65 -3.66 -5.46
C PRO A 46 4.13 -3.72 -5.07
N TRP A 47 4.89 -2.72 -5.50
CA TRP A 47 6.32 -2.60 -5.26
C TRP A 47 6.61 -1.31 -4.48
N GLY A 48 7.47 -1.36 -3.47
CA GLY A 48 7.83 -0.17 -2.71
C GLY A 48 8.22 -0.53 -1.30
N GLY A 49 9.06 0.29 -0.66
CA GLY A 49 9.70 -0.04 0.61
C GLY A 49 8.95 0.38 1.86
N CYS A 50 9.71 0.45 2.95
CA CYS A 50 9.41 1.14 4.19
C CYS A 50 10.68 1.85 4.73
N LYS A 51 10.55 2.59 5.84
CA LYS A 51 11.63 3.43 6.42
C LYS A 51 12.11 4.49 5.42
N GLU A 52 13.43 4.69 5.29
CA GLU A 52 14.00 5.64 4.33
C GLU A 52 13.91 5.14 2.87
N SER A 53 13.41 3.92 2.61
CA SER A 53 13.16 3.43 1.25
C SER A 53 11.84 3.91 0.65
N GLY A 54 11.08 4.75 1.37
CA GLY A 54 9.82 5.32 0.89
C GLY A 54 8.59 4.69 1.51
N TRP A 55 7.44 5.32 1.26
CA TRP A 55 6.14 4.93 1.84
C TRP A 55 5.10 4.54 0.79
N SER A 56 5.15 5.15 -0.38
CA SER A 56 4.25 4.86 -1.50
C SER A 56 4.57 3.53 -2.16
N LYS A 57 3.59 3.03 -2.93
CA LYS A 57 3.74 1.84 -3.77
C LYS A 57 3.65 2.23 -5.23
N GLU A 58 4.50 1.61 -6.02
CA GLU A 58 4.44 1.56 -7.48
C GLU A 58 3.83 0.22 -7.90
N ASN A 59 3.42 0.12 -9.17
CA ASN A 59 2.71 -1.03 -9.74
C ASN A 59 1.39 -1.38 -9.05
N SER A 60 0.72 -2.40 -9.58
CA SER A 60 -0.62 -2.84 -9.16
C SER A 60 -1.68 -1.74 -9.32
N THR A 61 -2.92 -2.09 -9.00
CA THR A 61 -4.02 -1.12 -8.91
C THR A 61 -3.83 -0.15 -7.75
N LEU A 62 -3.03 -0.52 -6.74
CA LEU A 62 -2.71 0.34 -5.60
C LEU A 62 -1.95 1.60 -6.03
N ALA A 63 -1.02 1.51 -6.98
CA ALA A 63 -0.36 2.70 -7.51
C ALA A 63 -1.33 3.61 -8.27
N LEU A 64 -2.38 3.06 -8.91
CA LEU A 64 -3.36 3.88 -9.62
C LEU A 64 -4.13 4.81 -8.67
N GLU A 65 -4.36 4.39 -7.42
CA GLU A 65 -4.99 5.23 -6.39
C GLU A 65 -4.13 6.46 -6.05
N GLU A 66 -2.80 6.36 -6.13
CA GLU A 66 -1.88 7.49 -5.93
C GLU A 66 -1.90 8.49 -7.10
N TYR A 67 -2.28 8.04 -8.30
CA TYR A 67 -2.38 8.88 -9.50
C TYR A 67 -3.81 9.38 -9.79
N THR A 68 -4.79 8.97 -8.99
CA THR A 68 -6.20 9.33 -9.17
C THR A 68 -6.73 10.09 -7.96
N MET A 69 -7.79 10.87 -8.18
CA MET A 69 -8.42 11.66 -7.12
C MET A 69 -9.90 11.37 -7.09
N GLN A 70 -10.41 11.01 -5.91
CA GLN A 70 -11.83 10.76 -5.70
C GLN A 70 -12.59 12.08 -5.54
N LYS A 71 -13.60 12.28 -6.40
CA LYS A 71 -14.53 13.40 -6.31
C LYS A 71 -15.90 12.89 -5.85
N HIS A 72 -16.35 13.34 -4.68
CA HIS A 72 -17.69 13.08 -4.20
C HIS A 72 -18.65 14.18 -4.66
N LEU A 73 -19.75 13.79 -5.30
CA LEU A 73 -20.83 14.68 -5.71
C LEU A 73 -22.12 14.24 -5.02
N TRP A 74 -22.68 15.13 -4.22
CA TRP A 74 -23.96 14.94 -3.55
C TRP A 74 -24.99 15.87 -4.20
N ILE A 75 -26.08 15.31 -4.73
CA ILE A 75 -27.14 16.07 -5.38
C ILE A 75 -28.44 15.84 -4.61
N ASP A 76 -29.06 16.92 -4.17
CA ASP A 76 -30.45 16.89 -3.73
C ASP A 76 -31.39 16.88 -4.95
N LEU A 77 -32.23 15.84 -5.03
CA LEU A 77 -33.19 15.67 -6.11
C LEU A 77 -34.48 16.50 -5.94
N ALA A 78 -34.71 17.10 -4.76
CA ALA A 78 -35.86 17.99 -4.56
C ALA A 78 -35.75 19.30 -5.36
N GLY A 79 -34.54 19.63 -5.82
CA GLY A 79 -34.27 20.73 -6.77
C GLY A 79 -34.50 22.14 -6.21
N LYS A 80 -34.84 22.26 -4.93
CA LYS A 80 -34.99 23.54 -4.23
C LYS A 80 -33.70 23.82 -3.48
N PRO A 81 -32.98 24.91 -3.81
CA PRO A 81 -31.85 25.36 -3.00
C PRO A 81 -32.33 25.58 -1.56
N HIS A 82 -31.79 24.79 -0.65
CA HIS A 82 -32.01 24.94 0.78
C HIS A 82 -30.68 24.67 1.48
N THR A 83 -30.46 25.34 2.59
CA THR A 83 -29.41 24.98 3.52
C THR A 83 -30.03 24.38 4.78
N LEU A 84 -29.36 23.37 5.35
CA LEU A 84 -29.84 22.68 6.55
C LEU A 84 -30.20 23.65 7.69
N TRP A 85 -29.44 24.73 7.85
CA TRP A 85 -29.65 25.70 8.91
C TRP A 85 -30.82 26.65 8.65
N GLU A 86 -31.21 26.90 7.38
CA GLU A 86 -32.44 27.65 7.07
C GLU A 86 -33.70 26.86 7.46
N ASP A 87 -33.66 25.53 7.32
CA ASP A 87 -34.79 24.66 7.68
C ASP A 87 -34.90 24.41 9.18
N LEU A 88 -33.78 24.42 9.91
CA LEU A 88 -33.75 24.24 11.38
C LEU A 88 -34.23 25.48 12.17
N LEU A 89 -34.19 26.67 11.56
CA LEU A 89 -34.57 27.94 12.21
C LEU A 89 -36.03 28.35 11.94
N ARG A 90 -36.81 27.51 11.25
CA ARG A 90 -38.26 27.66 11.04
C ARG A 90 -39.04 26.79 12.01
#